data_AF-A0A1B6EB69-F1
#
_entry.id   AF-A0A1B6EB69-F1
#
_cell.length_a   1.000
_cell.length_b   1.000
_cell.length_c   1.000
_cell.angle_alpha   90.00
_cell.angle_beta   90.00
_cell.angle_gamma   90.00
#
_symmetry.space_group_name_H-M   'P 1'
#
loop_
_entity.id
_entity.type
_entity.pdbx_description
1 polymer ?
#
loop_
_entity_poly.entity_id
_entity_poly.type
_entity_poly.pdbx_seq_one_letter_code
_entity_poly.pdbx_strand_id
1 'polypeptide(L)'
;MIHFRGDEIVKELKSLGILVEIRKLSVGDFTWICRNSSNQELVLPYIIERKRLDDLAKSIKDGRFHEQKFRLKQCGIPNCIYLVENYKEHLSLPLQTLLQAATNTQIIDNFTVKFTAGYKESIIYLSHLSSLFNNIFSDLLNGCVNCFI
;
A
#
# COMPACT_ATOMS: atom_id res chain seq x y z
N MET A 1 24.28 -0.76 1.09
CA MET A 1 23.07 -0.11 0.54
C MET A 1 21.90 -0.99 0.93
N ILE A 2 21.17 -0.65 1.99
CA ILE A 2 20.13 -1.53 2.56
C ILE A 2 18.84 -1.27 1.78
N HIS A 3 18.58 -2.09 0.76
CA HIS A 3 17.22 -2.28 0.29
C HIS A 3 16.44 -2.93 1.43
N PHE A 4 15.55 -2.16 2.08
CA PHE A 4 14.68 -2.70 3.12
C PHE A 4 13.82 -3.82 2.50
N ARG A 5 13.98 -5.04 3.02
CA ARG A 5 13.28 -6.24 2.51
C ARG A 5 11.89 -6.29 3.14
N GLY A 6 10.94 -6.92 2.46
CA GLY A 6 9.58 -7.12 2.99
C GLY A 6 9.57 -7.72 4.41
N ASP A 7 10.57 -8.54 4.72
CA ASP A 7 10.79 -9.15 6.04
C ASP A 7 10.90 -8.13 7.19
N GLU A 8 11.51 -6.96 6.96
CA GLU A 8 11.69 -5.92 7.98
C GLU A 8 10.37 -5.19 8.26
N ILE A 9 9.59 -4.87 7.22
CA ILE A 9 8.25 -4.29 7.36
C ILE A 9 7.35 -5.24 8.17
N VAL A 10 7.38 -6.53 7.84
CA VAL A 10 6.61 -7.55 8.55
C VAL A 10 7.02 -7.62 10.03
N LYS A 11 8.32 -7.62 10.32
CA LYS A 11 8.84 -7.67 11.69
C LYS A 11 8.39 -6.45 12.49
N GLU A 12 8.50 -5.26 11.93
CA GLU A 12 8.12 -4.02 12.61
C GLU A 12 6.59 -3.94 12.82
N LEU A 13 5.77 -4.29 11.83
CA LEU A 13 4.31 -4.35 11.99
C LEU A 13 3.89 -5.34 13.08
N LYS A 14 4.48 -6.54 13.11
CA LYS A 14 4.24 -7.52 14.17
C LYS A 14 4.67 -7.00 15.54
N SER A 15 5.76 -6.26 15.63
CA SER A 15 6.20 -5.64 16.90
C SER A 15 5.24 -4.57 17.41
N LEU A 16 4.42 -3.99 16.53
CA LEU A 16 3.33 -3.07 16.86
C LEU A 16 2.01 -3.79 17.17
N GLY A 17 2.01 -5.12 17.26
CA GLY A 17 0.81 -5.92 17.55
C GLY A 17 -0.13 -6.10 16.36
N ILE A 18 0.30 -5.74 15.14
CA ILE A 18 -0.49 -5.93 13.93
C ILE A 18 -0.39 -7.39 13.46
N LEU A 19 -1.52 -8.00 13.13
CA LEU A 19 -1.58 -9.31 12.51
C LEU A 19 -1.18 -9.20 11.03
N VAL A 20 -0.10 -9.89 10.65
CA VAL A 20 0.47 -9.81 9.30
C VAL A 20 0.57 -11.20 8.68
N GLU A 21 0.13 -11.34 7.43
CA GLU A 21 0.22 -12.56 6.63
C GLU A 21 0.95 -12.30 5.31
N ILE A 22 2.05 -13.01 5.08
CA ILE A 22 2.80 -12.86 3.83
C ILE A 22 2.18 -13.76 2.77
N ARG A 23 1.64 -13.15 1.72
CA ARG A 23 1.07 -13.85 0.55
C ARG A 23 1.58 -13.23 -0.74
N LYS A 24 1.54 -14.01 -1.83
CA LYS A 24 1.79 -13.48 -3.17
C LYS A 24 0.52 -12.81 -3.68
N LEU A 25 0.55 -11.49 -3.81
CA LEU A 25 -0.52 -10.73 -4.45
C LEU A 25 -0.33 -10.69 -5.97
N SER A 26 -1.44 -10.72 -6.71
CA SER A 26 -1.39 -10.57 -8.18
C SER A 26 -1.28 -9.10 -8.62
N VAL A 27 -1.57 -8.17 -7.72
CA VAL A 27 -1.52 -6.72 -7.91
C VAL A 27 -1.44 -6.06 -6.53
N GLY A 28 -0.78 -4.90 -6.44
CA GLY A 28 -0.53 -4.19 -5.19
C GLY A 28 0.51 -4.87 -4.29
N ASP A 29 0.88 -4.17 -3.23
CA ASP A 29 1.86 -4.60 -2.22
C ASP A 29 1.20 -4.95 -0.88
N PHE A 30 0.10 -4.28 -0.51
CA PHE A 30 -0.63 -4.55 0.72
C PHE A 30 -2.14 -4.53 0.50
N THR A 31 -2.86 -5.39 1.20
CA THR A 31 -4.32 -5.40 1.29
C THR A 31 -4.71 -5.94 2.65
N TRP A 32 -5.95 -5.77 3.07
CA TRP A 32 -6.43 -6.37 4.30
C TRP A 32 -7.41 -7.50 4.00
N ILE A 33 -7.36 -8.56 4.80
CA ILE A 33 -8.37 -9.61 4.81
C ILE A 33 -9.04 -9.64 6.18
N CYS A 34 -10.35 -9.79 6.17
CA CYS A 34 -11.13 -10.18 7.33
C CYS A 34 -11.36 -11.69 7.27
N ARG A 35 -11.19 -12.38 8.41
CA ARG A 35 -11.46 -13.81 8.54
C ARG A 35 -12.53 -14.08 9.59
N ASN A 36 -13.54 -14.86 9.23
CA ASN A 36 -14.59 -15.26 10.16
C ASN A 36 -14.24 -16.54 10.95
N SER A 37 -15.11 -16.92 11.89
CA SER A 37 -14.94 -18.12 12.72
C SER A 37 -14.93 -19.43 11.94
N SER A 38 -15.51 -19.45 10.74
CA SER A 38 -15.47 -20.58 9.79
C SER A 38 -14.27 -20.52 8.83
N ASN A 39 -13.29 -19.64 9.09
CA ASN A 39 -12.09 -19.45 8.28
C ASN A 39 -12.37 -18.98 6.84
N GLN A 40 -13.54 -18.39 6.58
CA GLN A 40 -13.82 -17.73 5.31
C GLN A 40 -13.16 -16.35 5.30
N GLU A 41 -12.59 -15.99 4.15
CA GLU A 41 -11.82 -14.77 3.97
C GLU A 41 -12.55 -13.79 3.05
N LEU A 42 -12.60 -12.53 3.48
CA LEU A 42 -13.10 -11.41 2.70
C LEU A 42 -11.98 -10.38 2.58
N VAL A 43 -11.69 -9.96 1.35
CA VAL A 43 -10.75 -8.85 1.12
C VAL A 43 -11.46 -7.54 1.44
N LEU A 44 -10.86 -6.72 2.30
CA LEU A 44 -11.37 -5.39 2.58
C LEU A 44 -11.23 -4.49 1.34
N PRO A 45 -12.05 -3.45 1.19
CA PRO A 45 -12.12 -2.66 -0.04
C PRO A 45 -10.93 -1.69 -0.21
N TYR A 46 -9.72 -2.04 0.26
CA TYR A 46 -8.51 -1.22 0.22
C TYR A 46 -7.31 -2.02 -0.26
N ILE A 47 -6.56 -1.44 -1.20
CA ILE A 47 -5.30 -1.99 -1.71
C ILE A 47 -4.25 -0.87 -1.78
N ILE A 48 -3.00 -1.19 -1.45
CA ILE A 48 -1.90 -0.25 -1.47
C ILE A 48 -0.84 -0.70 -2.48
N GLU A 49 -0.41 0.23 -3.32
CA GLU A 49 0.82 0.14 -4.10
C GLU A 49 1.86 1.06 -3.45
N ARG A 50 2.94 0.48 -2.97
CA ARG A 50 4.05 1.19 -2.36
C ARG A 50 5.10 1.50 -3.42
N LYS A 51 5.49 2.76 -3.52
CA LYS A 51 6.49 3.21 -4.49
C LYS A 51 7.52 4.11 -3.84
N ARG A 52 8.80 3.69 -3.86
CA ARG A 52 9.90 4.61 -3.55
C ARG A 52 10.05 5.62 -4.68
N LEU A 53 10.47 6.83 -4.34
CA LEU A 53 10.54 7.94 -5.31
C LEU A 53 11.51 7.68 -6.48
N ASP A 54 12.61 6.97 -6.24
CA ASP A 54 13.56 6.52 -7.27
C ASP A 54 12.95 5.43 -8.17
N ASP A 55 12.20 4.49 -7.59
CA ASP A 55 11.48 3.45 -8.33
C ASP A 55 10.32 4.03 -9.15
N LEU A 56 9.66 5.08 -8.65
CA LEU A 56 8.69 5.86 -9.41
C LEU A 56 9.35 6.50 -10.63
N ALA A 57 10.49 7.17 -10.45
CA ALA A 57 11.22 7.79 -11.56
C ALA A 57 11.61 6.79 -12.65
N LYS A 58 12.09 5.61 -12.25
CA LYS A 58 12.41 4.51 -13.18
C LYS A 58 11.14 4.02 -13.91
N SER A 59 10.05 3.80 -13.16
CA SER A 59 8.79 3.28 -13.72
C SER A 59 8.12 4.23 -14.72
N ILE A 60 8.32 5.53 -14.58
CA ILE A 60 7.83 6.52 -15.54
C ILE A 60 8.64 6.41 -16.85
N LYS A 61 9.98 6.30 -16.75
CA LYS A 61 10.86 6.21 -17.91
C LYS A 61 10.66 4.94 -18.73
N ASP A 62 10.47 3.81 -18.06
CA ASP A 62 10.33 2.50 -18.72
C ASP A 62 8.87 2.12 -19.02
N GLY A 63 7.91 3.01 -18.73
CA GLY A 63 6.50 2.83 -19.05
C GLY A 63 5.69 2.00 -18.05
N ARG A 64 6.33 1.31 -17.09
CA ARG A 64 5.63 0.45 -16.12
C ARG A 64 4.67 1.21 -15.20
N PHE A 65 4.88 2.51 -15.00
CA PHE A 65 4.01 3.34 -14.17
C PHE A 65 2.54 3.32 -14.63
N HIS A 66 2.30 3.34 -15.94
CA HIS A 66 0.94 3.33 -16.49
C HIS A 66 0.31 1.94 -16.41
N GLU A 67 1.07 0.88 -16.70
CA GLU A 67 0.60 -0.51 -16.64
C GLU A 67 0.23 -0.92 -15.22
N GLN A 68 1.03 -0.55 -14.23
CA GLN A 68 0.75 -0.85 -12.81
C GLN A 68 -0.54 -0.20 -12.34
N LYS A 69 -0.74 1.10 -12.65
CA LYS A 69 -1.99 1.80 -12.33
C LYS A 69 -3.19 1.22 -13.06
N PHE A 70 -3.03 0.82 -14.32
CA PHE A 70 -4.08 0.17 -15.07
C PHE A 70 -4.52 -1.13 -14.38
N ARG A 71 -3.58 -1.98 -13.97
CA ARG A 71 -3.89 -3.22 -13.24
C ARG A 71 -4.58 -2.98 -11.90
N LEU A 72 -4.13 -1.97 -11.15
CA LEU A 72 -4.79 -1.58 -9.90
C LEU A 72 -6.25 -1.16 -10.16
N LYS A 73 -6.51 -0.35 -11.20
CA LYS A 73 -7.88 0.02 -11.58
C LYS A 73 -8.76 -1.17 -11.96
N GLN A 74 -8.17 -2.19 -12.58
CA GLN A 74 -8.90 -3.39 -13.03
C GLN A 74 -9.01 -4.48 -11.95
N CYS A 75 -8.46 -4.28 -10.75
CA CYS A 75 -8.43 -5.34 -9.73
C CYS A 75 -9.76 -5.54 -8.98
N GLY A 76 -10.74 -4.65 -9.19
CA GLY A 76 -12.05 -4.72 -8.53
C GLY A 76 -12.08 -4.20 -7.09
N ILE A 77 -10.95 -3.80 -6.52
CA ILE A 77 -10.87 -3.17 -5.20
C ILE A 77 -11.02 -1.65 -5.37
N PRO A 78 -12.01 -1.01 -4.75
CA PRO A 78 -12.38 0.37 -5.09
C PRO A 78 -11.39 1.42 -4.53
N ASN A 79 -10.80 1.20 -3.36
CA ASN A 79 -9.91 2.18 -2.75
C ASN A 79 -8.44 1.81 -2.97
N CYS A 80 -7.88 2.33 -4.07
CA CYS A 80 -6.45 2.21 -4.37
C CYS A 80 -5.67 3.35 -3.68
N ILE A 81 -4.69 2.98 -2.86
CA ILE A 81 -3.78 3.91 -2.19
C ILE A 81 -2.39 3.78 -2.83
N TYR A 82 -1.85 4.89 -3.31
CA TYR A 82 -0.49 5.00 -3.82
C TYR A 82 0.40 5.59 -2.72
N LEU A 83 1.18 4.75 -2.05
CA LEU A 83 2.05 5.11 -0.94
C LEU A 83 3.44 5.47 -1.46
N VAL A 84 3.72 6.77 -1.59
CA VAL A 84 4.98 7.28 -2.14
C VAL A 84 5.97 7.55 -1.01
N GLU A 85 7.03 6.75 -0.97
CA GLU A 85 8.12 6.92 -0.01
C GLU A 85 9.18 7.86 -0.57
N ASN A 86 9.36 8.98 0.12
CA ASN A 86 10.49 9.85 -0.13
C ASN A 86 11.77 9.15 0.35
N TYR A 87 12.65 8.82 -0.59
CA TYR A 87 13.95 8.27 -0.30
C TYR A 87 14.99 9.24 -0.86
N LYS A 88 15.86 9.75 0.02
CA LYS A 88 16.81 10.84 -0.28
C LYS A 88 18.00 10.33 -1.11
N GLU A 89 17.74 9.89 -2.33
CA GLU A 89 18.78 9.53 -3.31
C GLU A 89 18.66 10.35 -4.59
N HIS A 90 19.71 10.26 -5.42
CA HIS A 90 19.75 10.91 -6.73
C HIS A 90 18.64 10.39 -7.64
N LEU A 91 17.59 11.19 -7.79
CA LEU A 91 16.46 10.87 -8.65
C LEU A 91 16.86 11.02 -10.12
N SER A 92 16.44 10.06 -10.93
CA SER A 92 16.73 10.10 -12.37
C SER A 92 15.80 11.04 -13.15
N LEU A 93 14.77 11.59 -12.50
CA LEU A 93 13.85 12.61 -13.03
C LEU A 93 13.79 13.79 -12.06
N PRO A 94 13.47 15.01 -12.55
CA PRO A 94 13.21 16.16 -11.68
C PRO A 94 12.08 15.88 -10.69
N LEU A 95 12.21 16.38 -9.46
CA LEU A 95 11.19 16.22 -8.42
C LEU A 95 9.81 16.72 -8.88
N GLN A 96 9.76 17.85 -9.61
CA GLN A 96 8.51 18.39 -10.15
C GLN A 96 7.78 17.40 -11.06
N THR A 97 8.51 16.64 -11.89
CA THR A 97 7.93 15.61 -12.74
C THR A 97 7.29 14.49 -11.91
N LEU A 98 7.94 14.08 -10.81
CA LEU A 98 7.42 13.04 -9.93
C LEU A 98 6.19 13.52 -9.14
N LEU A 99 6.21 14.76 -8.67
CA LEU A 99 5.06 15.39 -8.00
C LEU A 99 3.88 15.55 -8.96
N GLN A 100 4.12 15.93 -10.21
CA GLN A 100 3.07 15.97 -11.23
C GLN A 100 2.50 14.57 -11.50
N ALA A 101 3.36 13.55 -11.61
CA ALA A 101 2.92 12.18 -11.81
C ALA A 101 2.05 11.68 -10.64
N ALA A 102 2.45 11.97 -9.40
CA ALA A 102 1.67 11.66 -8.20
C ALA A 102 0.33 12.44 -8.18
N THR A 103 0.35 13.71 -8.55
CA THR A 103 -0.87 14.54 -8.65
C THR A 103 -1.83 13.98 -9.70
N ASN A 104 -1.32 13.56 -10.85
CA ASN A 104 -2.14 12.90 -11.88
C ASN A 104 -2.72 11.59 -11.37
N THR A 105 -1.94 10.79 -10.63
CA THR A 105 -2.45 9.59 -9.97
C THR A 105 -3.57 9.90 -8.98
N GLN A 106 -3.48 11.00 -8.25
CA GLN A 106 -4.53 11.39 -7.32
C GLN A 106 -5.80 11.88 -8.03
N ILE A 107 -5.65 12.81 -8.98
CA ILE A 107 -6.77 13.55 -9.56
C ILE A 107 -7.37 12.83 -10.77
N ILE A 108 -6.53 12.32 -11.66
CA ILE A 108 -6.97 11.69 -12.92
C ILE A 108 -7.28 10.22 -12.69
N ASP A 109 -6.43 9.52 -11.93
CA ASP A 109 -6.64 8.10 -11.66
C ASP A 109 -7.54 7.83 -10.44
N ASN A 110 -7.89 8.87 -9.68
CA ASN A 110 -8.74 8.82 -8.49
C ASN A 110 -8.20 7.91 -7.39
N PHE A 111 -6.87 7.80 -7.27
CA PHE A 111 -6.23 7.07 -6.19
C PHE A 111 -6.04 7.99 -4.98
N THR A 112 -6.04 7.43 -3.78
CA THR A 112 -5.51 8.16 -2.62
C THR A 112 -3.99 8.17 -2.72
N VAL A 113 -3.35 9.34 -2.71
CA VAL A 113 -1.88 9.42 -2.70
C VAL A 113 -1.41 9.82 -1.31
N LYS A 114 -0.56 8.99 -0.71
CA LYS A 114 0.04 9.26 0.61
C LYS A 114 1.56 9.35 0.45
N PHE A 115 2.12 10.52 0.74
CA PHE A 115 3.57 10.67 0.87
C PHE A 115 4.02 10.32 2.29
N THR A 116 5.17 9.66 2.39
CA THR A 116 5.89 9.40 3.65
C THR A 116 7.36 9.76 3.48
N ALA A 117 8.03 10.15 4.56
CA ALA A 117 9.44 10.51 4.59
C ALA A 117 10.38 9.29 4.46
N GLY A 118 9.83 8.09 4.43
CA GLY A 118 10.54 6.82 4.30
C GLY A 118 9.78 5.67 4.94
N TYR A 119 10.40 4.49 4.94
CA TYR A 119 9.76 3.23 5.32
C TYR A 119 9.21 3.23 6.77
N LYS A 120 9.88 3.87 7.73
CA LYS A 120 9.42 3.93 9.12
C LYS A 120 8.06 4.63 9.25
N GLU A 121 7.89 5.74 8.53
CA GLU A 121 6.60 6.45 8.51
C GLU A 121 5.55 5.65 7.73
N SER A 122 5.94 4.94 6.67
CA SER A 122 5.04 3.98 6.00
C SER A 122 4.53 2.91 6.95
N ILE A 123 5.39 2.34 7.82
CA ILE A 123 4.99 1.33 8.80
C ILE A 123 4.00 1.90 9.81
N ILE A 124 4.24 3.13 10.30
CA ILE A 124 3.28 3.83 11.18
C ILE A 124 1.95 4.07 10.46
N TYR A 125 1.98 4.43 9.18
CA TYR A 125 0.77 4.62 8.39
C TYR A 125 -0.02 3.30 8.22
N LEU A 126 0.66 2.21 7.87
CA LEU A 126 0.07 0.89 7.73
C LEU A 126 -0.50 0.37 9.06
N SER A 127 0.16 0.62 10.19
CA SER A 127 -0.33 0.22 11.51
C SER A 127 -1.59 1.00 11.90
N HIS A 128 -1.62 2.31 11.65
CA HIS A 128 -2.83 3.11 11.89
C HIS A 128 -4.00 2.67 11.02
N LEU A 129 -3.77 2.40 9.72
CA LEU A 129 -4.82 1.86 8.85
C LEU A 129 -5.32 0.50 9.34
N SER A 130 -4.41 -0.39 9.76
CA SER A 130 -4.78 -1.71 10.28
C SER A 130 -5.64 -1.62 11.53
N SER A 131 -5.26 -0.75 12.49
CA SER A 131 -6.07 -0.50 13.69
C SER A 131 -7.42 0.13 13.35
N LEU A 132 -7.45 1.10 12.42
CA LEU A 132 -8.68 1.73 11.97
C LEU A 132 -9.63 0.72 11.30
N PHE A 133 -9.11 -0.11 10.40
CA PHE A 133 -9.91 -1.10 9.70
C PHE A 133 -10.40 -2.21 10.63
N ASN A 134 -9.59 -2.63 11.60
CA ASN A 134 -10.08 -3.53 12.65
C ASN A 134 -11.30 -2.94 13.35
N ASN A 135 -11.28 -1.67 13.75
CA ASN A 135 -12.40 -1.04 14.43
C ASN A 135 -13.63 -0.83 13.52
N ILE A 136 -13.43 -0.42 12.26
CA ILE A 136 -14.56 -0.15 11.35
C ILE A 136 -15.23 -1.45 10.91
N PHE A 137 -14.44 -2.46 10.57
CA PHE A 137 -14.94 -3.67 9.93
C PHE A 137 -15.27 -4.79 10.92
N SER A 138 -14.77 -4.76 12.16
CA SER A 138 -15.28 -5.65 13.23
C SER A 138 -16.79 -5.48 13.41
N ASP A 139 -17.24 -4.22 13.37
CA ASP A 139 -18.62 -3.86 13.66
C ASP A 139 -19.52 -4.07 12.42
N LEU A 140 -18.99 -3.78 11.23
CA LEU A 140 -19.75 -3.88 9.98
C LEU A 140 -19.89 -5.33 9.49
N LEU A 141 -18.84 -6.14 9.62
CA LEU A 141 -18.82 -7.52 9.17
C LEU A 141 -19.14 -8.41 10.37
N ASN A 142 -20.43 -8.54 10.71
CA ASN A 142 -20.92 -9.45 11.75
C ASN A 142 -20.30 -10.85 11.58
N GLY A 143 -19.29 -11.18 12.38
CA GLY A 143 -18.54 -12.44 12.30
C GLY A 143 -17.07 -12.30 11.91
N CYS A 144 -16.56 -11.11 11.62
CA CYS A 144 -15.13 -10.86 11.49
C CYS A 144 -14.45 -11.04 12.85
N VAL A 145 -13.53 -12.00 12.95
CA VAL A 145 -12.83 -12.27 14.22
C VAL A 145 -11.49 -11.53 14.25
N ASN A 146 -10.80 -11.46 13.10
CA ASN A 146 -9.49 -10.84 12.98
C ASN A 146 -9.34 -10.21 11.59
N CYS A 147 -8.78 -9.00 11.50
CA CYS A 147 -8.26 -8.49 10.24
C CYS A 147 -6.72 -8.61 10.19
N PHE A 148 -6.22 -9.03 9.04
CA PHE A 148 -4.80 -9.19 8.75
C PHE A 148 -4.43 -8.25 7.61
N ILE A 149 -3.19 -7.76 7.63
CA ILE A 149 -2.53 -7.10 6.49
C ILE A 149 -1.56 -8.04 5.78
#